data_AF-E9GVE1-F1
#
_entry.id   AF-E9GVE1-F1
#
_cell.length_a   1.000
_cell.length_b   1.000
_cell.length_c   1.000
_cell.angle_alpha   90.00
_cell.angle_beta   90.00
_cell.angle_gamma   90.00
#
_symmetry.space_group_name_H-M   'P 1'
#
loop_
_entity.id
_entity.type
_entity.pdbx_description
1 polymer ?
#
loop_
_entity_poly.entity_id
_entity_poly.type
_entity_poly.pdbx_seq_one_letter_code
_entity_poly.pdbx_strand_id
1 'polypeptide(L)'
;MDSYEILTAKSVALLHWAQQFCSAKVPFVLKCDDDVYVNTGRLHSAVTAITKTIPYYEAGVYGTQIVIDNPPQRKLESKHYVSMELWPWPAYPSYLYGGCYLLGRKALAPLLTAAQSTPYFPFEDLYLIGLCSRKAHVPLWTFDKMFIMENGNRTGDSCFAGESITWQTRSDGQLLESHQTTKKLDENKIKCSGAGGQSAGRGRLGNNVIHFQLIDPAEYQTWSRNVMSLLPVNHNTQQRQT
;
A
#
# COMPACT_ATOMS: atom_id res chain seq x y z
N MET A 1 10.05 9.16 -22.05
CA MET A 1 11.11 8.24 -21.58
C MET A 1 10.61 7.60 -20.31
N ASP A 2 10.59 6.27 -20.23
CA ASP A 2 10.14 5.52 -19.05
C ASP A 2 11.34 5.31 -18.09
N SER A 3 11.28 5.82 -16.86
CA SER A 3 12.28 5.55 -15.82
C SER A 3 11.63 5.45 -14.43
N TYR A 4 12.35 4.91 -13.45
CA TYR A 4 11.91 4.83 -12.05
C TYR A 4 11.78 6.23 -11.42
N GLU A 5 12.61 7.18 -11.85
CA GLU A 5 12.66 8.56 -11.33
C GLU A 5 11.38 9.35 -11.60
N ILE A 6 10.62 8.95 -12.63
CA ILE A 6 9.33 9.55 -13.00
C ILE A 6 8.14 8.68 -12.58
N LEU A 7 8.34 7.67 -11.73
CA LEU A 7 7.29 6.74 -11.31
C LEU A 7 6.11 7.49 -10.68
N THR A 8 6.37 8.48 -9.83
CA THR A 8 5.34 9.34 -9.26
C THR A 8 4.50 10.02 -10.34
N ALA A 9 5.14 10.60 -11.37
CA ALA A 9 4.43 11.26 -12.46
C ALA A 9 3.57 10.27 -13.28
N LYS A 10 4.09 9.06 -13.53
CA LYS A 10 3.33 7.99 -14.18
C LYS A 10 2.09 7.59 -13.38
N SER A 11 2.24 7.36 -12.08
CA SER A 11 1.11 6.96 -11.24
C SER A 11 0.07 8.07 -11.12
N VAL A 12 0.48 9.34 -10.98
CA VAL A 12 -0.45 10.48 -11.05
C VAL A 12 -1.22 10.49 -12.38
N ALA A 13 -0.52 10.29 -13.50
CA ALA A 13 -1.15 10.24 -14.82
C ALA A 13 -2.11 9.05 -14.97
N LEU A 14 -1.75 7.87 -14.46
CA LEU A 14 -2.61 6.68 -14.45
C LEU A 14 -3.87 6.88 -13.60
N LEU A 15 -3.73 7.48 -12.41
CA LEU A 15 -4.88 7.78 -11.54
C LEU A 15 -5.79 8.85 -12.14
N HIS A 16 -5.22 9.86 -12.80
CA HIS A 16 -5.98 10.86 -13.53
C HIS A 16 -6.74 10.23 -14.70
N TRP A 17 -6.08 9.36 -15.49
CA TRP A 17 -6.75 8.61 -16.54
C TRP A 17 -7.89 7.74 -15.98
N ALA A 18 -7.66 7.00 -14.90
CA ALA A 18 -8.70 6.19 -14.27
C ALA A 18 -9.89 7.03 -13.78
N GLN A 19 -9.61 8.21 -13.21
CA GLN A 19 -10.65 9.13 -12.75
C GLN A 19 -11.49 9.68 -13.91
N GLN A 20 -10.89 9.96 -15.07
CA GLN A 20 -11.57 10.48 -16.25
C GLN A 20 -12.34 9.41 -17.04
N PHE A 21 -11.75 8.23 -17.22
CA PHE A 21 -12.23 7.25 -18.21
C PHE A 21 -12.90 6.01 -17.59
N CYS A 22 -12.70 5.71 -16.29
CA CYS A 22 -13.46 4.64 -15.67
C CYS A 22 -14.89 5.09 -15.33
N SER A 23 -15.86 4.24 -15.67
CA SER A 23 -17.29 4.46 -15.38
C SER A 23 -17.56 4.74 -13.90
N ALA A 24 -18.55 5.57 -13.61
CA ALA A 24 -19.03 5.84 -12.26
C ALA A 24 -19.49 4.59 -11.49
N LYS A 25 -19.78 3.49 -12.20
CA LYS A 25 -20.15 2.19 -11.63
C LYS A 25 -18.97 1.38 -11.09
N VAL A 26 -17.72 1.81 -11.32
CA VAL A 26 -16.51 1.13 -10.84
C VAL A 26 -16.14 1.69 -9.46
N PRO A 27 -16.40 0.98 -8.35
CA PRO A 27 -16.21 1.51 -7.00
C PRO A 27 -14.75 1.55 -6.55
N PHE A 28 -13.90 0.73 -7.17
CA PHE A 28 -12.48 0.61 -6.81
C PHE A 28 -11.57 0.53 -8.04
N VAL A 29 -10.37 1.05 -7.89
CA VAL A 29 -9.24 0.89 -8.83
C VAL A 29 -8.12 0.18 -8.08
N LEU A 30 -7.63 -0.93 -8.62
CA LEU A 30 -6.44 -1.60 -8.10
C LEU A 30 -5.22 -1.10 -8.87
N LYS A 31 -4.23 -0.56 -8.17
CA LYS A 31 -2.90 -0.30 -8.72
C LYS A 31 -1.99 -1.40 -8.22
N CYS A 32 -1.31 -2.10 -9.12
CA CYS A 32 -0.17 -2.94 -8.77
C CYS A 32 1.01 -2.68 -9.73
N ASP A 33 2.21 -3.04 -9.30
CA ASP A 33 3.39 -3.16 -10.15
C ASP A 33 3.27 -4.42 -11.06
N ASP A 34 4.07 -4.47 -12.12
CA ASP A 34 4.02 -5.54 -13.13
C ASP A 34 4.63 -6.87 -12.65
N ASP A 35 5.38 -6.83 -11.55
CA ASP A 35 5.96 -7.99 -10.88
C ASP A 35 5.04 -8.57 -9.78
N VAL A 36 3.76 -8.17 -9.73
CA VAL A 36 2.81 -8.61 -8.70
C VAL A 36 1.83 -9.66 -9.23
N TYR A 37 1.70 -10.76 -8.48
CA TYR A 37 0.61 -11.70 -8.67
C TYR A 37 -0.63 -11.27 -7.87
N VAL A 38 -1.81 -11.33 -8.50
CA VAL A 38 -3.10 -11.00 -7.89
C VAL A 38 -3.96 -12.25 -7.74
N ASN A 39 -4.22 -12.67 -6.50
CA ASN A 39 -5.23 -13.68 -6.21
C ASN A 39 -6.62 -13.04 -6.32
N THR A 40 -7.26 -13.18 -7.49
CA THR A 40 -8.54 -12.54 -7.79
C THR A 40 -9.71 -13.02 -6.91
N GLY A 41 -9.71 -14.29 -6.47
CA GLY A 41 -10.70 -14.81 -5.54
C GLY A 41 -10.60 -14.17 -4.15
N ARG A 42 -9.37 -13.98 -3.65
CA ARG A 42 -9.13 -13.26 -2.40
C ARG A 42 -9.37 -11.76 -2.53
N LEU A 43 -9.02 -11.14 -3.67
CA LEU A 43 -9.34 -9.74 -3.95
C LEU A 43 -10.85 -9.50 -3.94
N HIS A 44 -11.65 -10.37 -4.56
CA HIS A 44 -13.10 -10.28 -4.51
C HIS A 44 -13.63 -10.37 -3.07
N SER A 45 -13.07 -11.29 -2.28
CA SER A 45 -13.40 -11.43 -0.86
C SER A 45 -13.05 -10.16 -0.07
N ALA A 46 -11.94 -9.51 -0.40
CA ALA A 46 -11.50 -8.26 0.22
C ALA A 46 -12.45 -7.11 -0.10
N VAL A 47 -12.80 -6.92 -1.37
CA VAL A 47 -13.78 -5.92 -1.81
C VAL A 47 -15.14 -6.15 -1.13
N THR A 48 -15.56 -7.41 -1.01
CA THR A 48 -16.80 -7.77 -0.31
C THR A 48 -16.73 -7.44 1.18
N ALA A 49 -15.59 -7.68 1.83
CA ALA A 49 -15.40 -7.34 3.24
C ALA A 49 -15.44 -5.82 3.44
N ILE A 50 -14.66 -5.08 2.65
CA ILE A 50 -14.60 -3.60 2.68
C ILE A 50 -16.00 -2.99 2.53
N THR A 51 -16.74 -3.39 1.49
CA THR A 51 -18.06 -2.82 1.21
C THR A 51 -19.10 -3.12 2.29
N LYS A 52 -18.94 -4.22 3.04
CA LYS A 52 -19.82 -4.59 4.14
C LYS A 52 -19.47 -3.94 5.47
N THR A 53 -18.19 -3.73 5.75
CA THR A 53 -17.73 -3.37 7.11
C THR A 53 -17.26 -1.94 7.23
N ILE A 54 -16.89 -1.27 6.12
CA ILE A 54 -16.28 0.06 6.16
C ILE A 54 -17.27 1.12 5.66
N PRO A 55 -17.67 2.07 6.52
CA PRO A 55 -18.46 3.22 6.12
C PRO A 55 -17.71 4.06 5.09
N TYR A 56 -18.43 4.59 4.10
CA TYR A 56 -17.86 5.45 3.05
C TYR A 56 -16.66 4.82 2.32
N TYR A 57 -16.68 3.51 2.09
CA TYR A 57 -15.54 2.75 1.58
C TYR A 57 -14.90 3.30 0.29
N GLU A 58 -15.66 3.98 -0.57
CA GLU A 58 -15.10 4.57 -1.81
C GLU A 58 -14.18 5.76 -1.53
N ALA A 59 -14.17 6.30 -0.31
CA ALA A 59 -13.32 7.41 0.08
C ALA A 59 -11.95 6.97 0.63
N GLY A 60 -11.69 5.67 0.79
CA GLY A 60 -10.45 5.16 1.39
C GLY A 60 -9.44 4.58 0.40
N VAL A 61 -8.21 4.38 0.89
CA VAL A 61 -7.17 3.55 0.25
C VAL A 61 -6.86 2.36 1.13
N TYR A 62 -6.68 1.20 0.54
CA TYR A 62 -6.53 -0.09 1.21
C TYR A 62 -5.24 -0.78 0.77
N GLY A 63 -4.38 -1.17 1.72
CA GLY A 63 -3.05 -1.70 1.41
C GLY A 63 -2.42 -2.45 2.58
N THR A 64 -1.16 -2.84 2.43
CA THR A 64 -0.34 -3.28 3.56
C THR A 64 0.42 -2.08 4.10
N GLN A 65 0.28 -1.78 5.40
CA GLN A 65 0.96 -0.65 6.02
C GLN A 65 2.46 -0.91 6.08
N ILE A 66 3.22 0.08 5.63
CA ILE A 66 4.61 0.27 6.02
C ILE A 66 4.55 1.04 7.34
N VAL A 67 4.47 0.28 8.43
CA VAL A 67 4.88 0.77 9.74
C VAL A 67 6.40 0.86 9.67
N ILE A 68 7.01 1.88 10.28
CA ILE A 68 8.41 1.91 10.77
C ILE A 68 8.96 3.34 10.56
N ASP A 69 9.67 3.81 11.59
CA ASP A 69 10.69 4.85 11.60
C ASP A 69 11.83 4.53 10.61
N ASN A 70 11.52 4.26 9.34
CA ASN A 70 12.50 3.83 8.37
C ASN A 70 13.18 5.10 7.88
N PRO A 71 14.45 5.33 8.25
CA PRO A 71 15.10 6.55 7.85
C PRO A 71 15.24 6.57 6.33
N PRO A 72 15.13 7.76 5.70
CA PRO A 72 15.50 7.91 4.31
C PRO A 72 16.90 7.34 4.08
N GLN A 73 17.06 6.53 3.04
CA GLN A 73 18.36 5.93 2.75
C GLN A 73 19.35 7.02 2.32
N ARG A 74 20.41 7.20 3.11
CA ARG A 74 21.41 8.27 2.90
C ARG A 74 22.68 7.82 2.19
N LYS A 75 22.78 6.53 1.84
CA LYS A 75 23.88 5.98 1.05
C LYS A 75 23.71 6.30 -0.44
N LEU A 76 24.66 7.02 -1.02
CA LEU A 76 24.61 7.52 -2.41
C LEU A 76 24.51 6.39 -3.44
N GLU A 77 25.07 5.22 -3.13
CA GLU A 77 25.05 4.02 -3.98
C GLU A 77 23.69 3.31 -3.98
N SER A 78 22.77 3.72 -3.10
CA SER A 78 21.45 3.10 -3.05
C SER A 78 20.54 3.63 -4.16
N LYS A 79 19.84 2.73 -4.84
CA LYS A 79 18.74 3.09 -5.76
C LYS A 79 17.60 3.87 -5.08
N HIS A 80 17.52 3.85 -3.75
CA HIS A 80 16.54 4.60 -2.97
C HIS A 80 17.21 5.76 -2.19
N TYR A 81 18.35 6.27 -2.64
CA TYR A 81 19.01 7.41 -2.01
C TYR A 81 18.08 8.63 -1.95
N VAL A 82 18.03 9.29 -0.79
CA VAL A 82 17.31 10.53 -0.57
C VAL A 82 18.23 11.53 0.12
N SER A 83 18.44 12.69 -0.52
CA SER A 83 19.29 13.74 0.01
C SER A 83 18.64 14.44 1.21
N MET A 84 19.46 15.07 2.06
CA MET A 84 18.97 15.92 3.16
C MET A 84 18.20 17.13 2.66
N GLU A 85 18.51 17.62 1.45
CA GLU A 85 17.77 18.69 0.79
C GLU A 85 16.36 18.25 0.39
N LEU A 86 16.23 17.05 -0.17
CA LEU A 86 14.94 16.50 -0.59
C LEU A 86 14.05 16.10 0.60
N TRP A 87 14.65 15.53 1.64
CA TRP A 87 13.95 15.16 2.87
C TRP A 87 14.86 15.39 4.07
N PRO A 88 14.72 16.51 4.80
CA PRO A 88 15.58 16.82 5.95
C PRO A 88 15.21 16.03 7.21
N TRP A 89 14.04 15.40 7.23
CA TRP A 89 13.52 14.73 8.43
C TRP A 89 14.12 13.32 8.62
N PRO A 90 14.16 12.81 9.86
CA PRO A 90 14.85 11.55 10.18
C PRO A 90 14.07 10.29 9.78
N ALA A 91 12.76 10.40 9.56
CA ALA A 91 11.90 9.28 9.21
C ALA A 91 10.80 9.72 8.24
N TYR A 92 10.15 8.77 7.58
CA TYR A 92 8.90 8.99 6.84
C TYR A 92 7.69 8.77 7.76
N PRO A 93 6.52 9.40 7.49
CA PRO A 93 5.28 8.96 8.13
C PRO A 93 4.95 7.54 7.65
N SER A 94 4.12 6.77 8.34
CA SER A 94 3.61 5.53 7.76
C SER A 94 2.77 5.78 6.51
N TYR A 95 2.80 4.81 5.60
CA TYR A 95 2.02 4.79 4.38
C TYR A 95 1.75 3.33 3.99
N LEU A 96 1.20 3.08 2.80
CA LEU A 96 0.95 1.73 2.30
C LEU A 96 2.01 1.36 1.26
N TYR A 97 2.40 0.09 1.21
CA TYR A 97 3.33 -0.41 0.18
C TYR A 97 2.86 -0.07 -1.24
N GLY A 98 3.78 0.46 -2.06
CA GLY A 98 3.53 0.81 -3.45
C GLY A 98 3.30 -0.38 -4.39
N GLY A 99 3.76 -1.57 -4.04
CA GLY A 99 3.71 -2.73 -4.93
C GLY A 99 2.28 -3.11 -5.32
N CYS A 100 1.32 -3.07 -4.39
CA CYS A 100 -0.09 -3.06 -4.76
C CYS A 100 -1.00 -2.47 -3.68
N TYR A 101 -1.96 -1.65 -4.08
CA TYR A 101 -2.99 -1.07 -3.22
C TYR A 101 -4.30 -0.84 -3.97
N LEU A 102 -5.41 -0.82 -3.23
CA LEU A 102 -6.76 -0.62 -3.76
C LEU A 102 -7.25 0.78 -3.38
N LEU A 103 -7.71 1.55 -4.37
CA LEU A 103 -8.22 2.90 -4.23
C LEU A 103 -9.74 2.90 -4.38
N GLY A 104 -10.45 3.45 -3.41
CA GLY A 104 -11.85 3.80 -3.61
C GLY A 104 -12.00 4.91 -4.65
N ARG A 105 -13.05 4.84 -5.47
CA ARG A 105 -13.28 5.82 -6.56
C ARG A 105 -13.31 7.27 -6.06
N LYS A 106 -13.96 7.51 -4.91
CA LYS A 106 -14.11 8.85 -4.32
C LYS A 106 -12.81 9.38 -3.69
N ALA A 107 -11.81 8.52 -3.46
CA ALA A 107 -10.48 8.95 -3.04
C ALA A 107 -9.66 9.58 -4.19
N LEU A 108 -9.94 9.23 -5.46
CA LEU A 108 -9.12 9.65 -6.61
C LEU A 108 -9.04 11.18 -6.77
N ALA A 109 -10.18 11.87 -6.76
CA ALA A 109 -10.20 13.32 -6.99
C ALA A 109 -9.49 14.13 -5.88
N PRO A 110 -9.72 13.85 -4.57
CA PRO A 110 -8.95 14.47 -3.50
C PRO A 110 -7.45 14.19 -3.60
N LEU A 111 -7.05 12.96 -3.92
CA LEU A 111 -5.63 12.59 -4.09
C LEU A 111 -4.97 13.38 -5.23
N LEU A 112 -5.62 13.44 -6.40
CA LEU A 112 -5.14 14.20 -7.56
C LEU A 112 -5.04 15.70 -7.27
N THR A 113 -6.01 16.24 -6.52
CA THR A 113 -5.99 17.65 -6.08
C THR A 113 -4.83 17.93 -5.13
N ALA A 114 -4.60 17.04 -4.15
CA ALA A 114 -3.46 17.16 -3.25
C ALA A 114 -2.12 17.04 -3.99
N ALA A 115 -2.03 16.17 -5.00
CA ALA A 115 -0.84 16.00 -5.82
C ALA A 115 -0.48 17.24 -6.66
N GLN A 116 -1.42 18.16 -6.92
CA GLN A 116 -1.11 19.41 -7.64
C GLN A 116 -0.39 20.45 -6.78
N SER A 117 -0.48 20.33 -5.46
CA SER A 117 0.03 21.34 -4.51
C SER A 117 0.99 20.77 -3.48
N THR A 118 1.35 19.49 -3.58
CA THR A 118 2.33 18.83 -2.73
C THR A 118 3.68 18.85 -3.42
N PRO A 119 4.79 19.23 -2.75
CA PRO A 119 6.12 19.17 -3.35
C PRO A 119 6.42 17.76 -3.85
N TYR A 120 6.87 17.66 -5.10
CA TYR A 120 7.13 16.39 -5.77
C TYR A 120 8.11 15.53 -4.95
N PHE A 121 7.81 14.24 -4.86
CA PHE A 121 8.70 13.25 -4.25
C PHE A 121 8.80 12.01 -5.17
N PRO A 122 10.01 11.45 -5.40
CA PRO A 122 10.21 10.41 -6.41
C PRO A 122 9.69 9.03 -6.00
N PHE A 123 9.47 8.77 -4.70
CA PHE A 123 8.83 7.54 -4.23
C PHE A 123 7.32 7.73 -4.29
N GLU A 124 6.72 7.07 -5.27
CA GLU A 124 5.31 7.21 -5.62
C GLU A 124 4.37 6.90 -4.47
N ASP A 125 4.62 5.82 -3.74
CA ASP A 125 3.79 5.37 -2.63
C ASP A 125 3.87 6.32 -1.44
N LEU A 126 5.07 6.78 -1.09
CA LEU A 126 5.25 7.83 -0.10
C LEU A 126 4.58 9.14 -0.55
N TYR A 127 4.70 9.53 -1.83
CA TYR A 127 4.12 10.76 -2.35
C TYR A 127 2.59 10.72 -2.39
N LEU A 128 2.00 9.78 -3.13
CA LEU A 128 0.56 9.68 -3.32
C LEU A 128 -0.13 9.17 -2.05
N ILE A 129 0.34 8.05 -1.52
CA ILE A 129 -0.37 7.36 -0.45
C ILE A 129 0.02 7.91 0.92
N GLY A 130 1.29 8.28 1.12
CA GLY A 130 1.76 8.92 2.35
C GLY A 130 1.39 10.39 2.46
N LEU A 131 1.90 11.25 1.57
CA LEU A 131 1.76 12.71 1.69
C LEU A 131 0.40 13.22 1.19
N CYS A 132 0.02 12.85 -0.03
CA CYS A 132 -1.20 13.37 -0.66
C CYS A 132 -2.47 12.89 0.05
N SER A 133 -2.55 11.62 0.44
CA SER A 133 -3.71 11.12 1.21
C SER A 133 -3.91 11.89 2.50
N ARG A 134 -2.82 12.19 3.22
CA ARG A 134 -2.90 12.91 4.50
C ARG A 134 -3.31 14.36 4.31
N LYS A 135 -2.74 15.04 3.31
CA LYS A 135 -3.14 16.40 2.92
C LYS A 135 -4.60 16.47 2.50
N ALA A 136 -5.10 15.44 1.81
CA ALA A 136 -6.49 15.35 1.34
C ALA A 136 -7.46 14.77 2.38
N HIS A 137 -6.99 14.37 3.57
CA HIS A 137 -7.78 13.65 4.58
C HIS A 137 -8.44 12.36 4.05
N VAL A 138 -7.78 11.67 3.13
CA VAL A 138 -8.18 10.36 2.63
C VAL A 138 -7.75 9.28 3.63
N PRO A 139 -8.67 8.48 4.20
CA PRO A 139 -8.34 7.46 5.18
C PRO A 139 -7.56 6.30 4.54
N LEU A 140 -6.53 5.86 5.23
CA LEU A 140 -5.73 4.69 4.87
C LEU A 140 -6.15 3.51 5.74
N TRP A 141 -6.36 2.36 5.12
CA TRP A 141 -6.77 1.13 5.76
C TRP A 141 -5.76 0.04 5.48
N THR A 142 -5.43 -0.74 6.50
CA THR A 142 -4.41 -1.78 6.38
C THR A 142 -4.92 -3.19 6.62
N PHE A 143 -4.43 -4.11 5.80
CA PHE A 143 -4.49 -5.54 6.02
C PHE A 143 -3.15 -6.13 5.59
N ASP A 144 -2.47 -6.86 6.47
CA ASP A 144 -1.10 -7.35 6.27
C ASP A 144 -0.94 -8.32 5.10
N LYS A 145 -2.04 -8.97 4.69
CA LYS A 145 -2.09 -9.84 3.51
C LYS A 145 -2.61 -9.16 2.24
N MET A 146 -2.78 -7.83 2.24
CA MET A 146 -3.19 -7.10 1.04
C MET A 146 -2.10 -7.15 -0.03
N PHE A 147 -0.87 -6.82 0.34
CA PHE A 147 0.34 -6.95 -0.46
C PHE A 147 1.50 -7.47 0.38
N ILE A 148 2.24 -8.45 -0.15
CA ILE A 148 3.38 -9.05 0.53
C ILE A 148 4.64 -8.97 -0.34
N MET A 149 5.68 -8.33 0.20
CA MET A 149 7.04 -8.35 -0.35
C MET A 149 7.72 -9.69 -0.05
N GLU A 150 7.36 -10.72 -0.82
CA GLU A 150 7.81 -12.10 -0.56
C GLU A 150 9.02 -12.55 -1.38
N ASN A 151 9.40 -11.78 -2.41
CA ASN A 151 10.45 -12.16 -3.36
C ASN A 151 10.19 -13.51 -4.08
N GLY A 152 8.94 -14.00 -4.02
CA GLY A 152 8.47 -15.22 -4.66
C GLY A 152 8.91 -16.56 -4.04
N ASN A 153 9.30 -16.60 -2.76
CA ASN A 153 9.74 -17.84 -2.12
C ASN A 153 8.60 -18.78 -1.69
N ARG A 154 7.37 -18.26 -1.56
CA ARG A 154 6.19 -19.00 -1.08
C ARG A 154 5.10 -19.18 -2.14
N THR A 155 5.40 -18.98 -3.42
CA THR A 155 4.39 -19.01 -4.51
C THR A 155 3.70 -20.38 -4.68
N GLY A 156 4.38 -21.47 -4.33
CA GLY A 156 3.82 -22.82 -4.27
C GLY A 156 3.11 -23.18 -2.96
N ASP A 157 3.20 -22.34 -1.93
CA ASP A 157 2.63 -22.63 -0.61
C ASP A 157 1.11 -22.35 -0.60
N SER A 158 0.33 -23.41 -0.35
CA SER A 158 -1.12 -23.36 -0.38
C SER A 158 -1.76 -22.50 0.72
N CYS A 159 -1.12 -22.36 1.88
CA CYS A 159 -1.62 -21.52 2.98
C CYS A 159 -1.36 -20.05 2.67
N PHE A 160 -0.13 -19.73 2.25
CA PHE A 160 0.26 -18.40 1.82
C PHE A 160 -0.64 -17.90 0.68
N ALA A 161 -0.79 -18.70 -0.38
CA ALA A 161 -1.62 -18.35 -1.53
C ALA A 161 -3.11 -18.23 -1.15
N GLY A 162 -3.59 -19.07 -0.22
CA GLY A 162 -4.98 -19.07 0.26
C GLY A 162 -5.32 -17.88 1.17
N GLU A 163 -4.35 -17.35 1.90
CA GLU A 163 -4.54 -16.22 2.81
C GLU A 163 -4.29 -14.86 2.16
N SER A 164 -3.39 -14.80 1.17
CA SER A 164 -2.88 -13.55 0.60
C SER A 164 -3.70 -13.03 -0.59
N ILE A 165 -3.80 -11.71 -0.70
CA ILE A 165 -4.51 -11.04 -1.81
C ILE A 165 -3.56 -10.77 -2.97
N THR A 166 -2.40 -10.16 -2.68
CA THR A 166 -1.34 -9.92 -3.69
C THR A 166 0.04 -10.14 -3.10
N TRP A 167 1.01 -10.48 -3.95
CA TRP A 167 2.41 -10.64 -3.56
C TRP A 167 3.36 -10.43 -4.73
N GLN A 168 4.59 -10.00 -4.41
CA GLN A 168 5.65 -9.85 -5.41
C GLN A 168 6.13 -11.20 -5.92
N THR A 169 6.34 -11.28 -7.23
CA THR A 169 7.03 -12.32 -7.99
C THR A 169 8.28 -11.72 -8.64
N ARG A 170 9.24 -12.54 -9.04
CA ARG A 170 10.52 -12.12 -9.63
C ARG A 170 10.85 -12.86 -10.93
N SER A 171 9.95 -13.74 -11.37
CA SER A 171 10.08 -14.47 -12.62
C SER A 171 8.72 -14.97 -13.11
N ASP A 172 8.63 -15.21 -14.41
CA ASP A 172 7.46 -15.84 -15.03
C ASP A 172 7.13 -17.19 -14.40
N GLY A 173 8.15 -17.93 -13.95
CA GLY A 173 7.98 -19.20 -13.24
C GLY A 173 7.25 -19.04 -11.92
N GLN A 174 7.59 -18.00 -11.14
CA GLN A 174 6.90 -17.69 -9.88
C GLN A 174 5.47 -17.17 -10.11
N LEU A 175 5.25 -16.40 -11.17
CA LEU A 175 3.91 -15.95 -11.59
C LEU A 175 3.03 -17.16 -11.98
N LEU A 176 3.58 -18.08 -12.78
CA LEU A 176 2.90 -19.31 -13.19
C LEU A 176 2.62 -20.23 -12.00
N GLU A 177 3.58 -20.43 -11.10
CA GLU A 177 3.38 -21.24 -9.90
C GLU A 177 2.28 -20.65 -9.01
N SER A 178 2.31 -19.33 -8.80
CA SER A 178 1.25 -18.61 -8.07
C SER A 178 -0.13 -18.88 -8.69
N HIS A 179 -0.24 -18.80 -10.02
CA HIS A 179 -1.47 -19.10 -10.75
C HIS A 179 -1.95 -20.54 -10.56
N GLN A 180 -1.03 -21.50 -10.68
CA GLN A 180 -1.37 -22.91 -10.52
C GLN A 180 -1.81 -23.23 -9.09
N THR A 181 -1.15 -22.65 -8.08
CA THR A 181 -1.50 -22.84 -6.67
C THR A 181 -2.87 -22.28 -6.36
N THR A 182 -3.17 -21.03 -6.76
CA THR A 182 -4.51 -20.45 -6.51
C THR A 182 -5.59 -21.20 -7.27
N LYS A 183 -5.35 -21.59 -8.52
CA LYS A 183 -6.32 -22.39 -9.29
C LYS A 183 -6.63 -23.72 -8.61
N LYS A 184 -5.61 -24.43 -8.11
CA LYS A 184 -5.81 -25.70 -7.37
C LYS A 184 -6.57 -25.49 -6.06
N LEU A 185 -6.37 -24.36 -5.37
CA LEU A 185 -7.14 -23.99 -4.18
C LEU A 185 -8.62 -23.74 -4.53
N ASP A 186 -8.89 -22.95 -5.56
CA ASP A 186 -10.25 -22.63 -6.02
C ASP A 186 -11.02 -23.88 -6.47
N GLU A 187 -10.32 -24.81 -7.12
CA GLU A 187 -10.85 -26.12 -7.53
C GLU A 187 -10.90 -27.15 -6.39
N ASN A 188 -10.53 -26.77 -5.16
CA ASN A 188 -10.42 -27.65 -3.98
C ASN A 188 -9.52 -28.89 -4.17
N LYS A 189 -8.56 -28.83 -5.11
CA LYS A 189 -7.59 -29.90 -5.38
C LYS A 189 -6.45 -29.95 -4.38
N ILE A 190 -6.14 -28.82 -3.74
CA ILE A 190 -5.21 -28.73 -2.62
C ILE A 190 -5.89 -27.97 -1.48
N LYS A 191 -5.38 -28.15 -0.26
CA LYS A 191 -5.85 -27.42 0.94
C LYS A 191 -4.64 -26.91 1.71
N CYS A 192 -4.83 -25.82 2.43
CA CYS A 192 -3.90 -25.43 3.48
C CYS A 192 -3.94 -26.49 4.60
N SER A 193 -2.91 -27.32 4.66
CA SER A 193 -2.67 -28.21 5.79
C SER A 193 -2.06 -27.40 6.94
N GLY A 194 -2.89 -26.96 7.88
CA GLY A 194 -2.40 -26.42 9.15
C GLY A 194 -1.54 -27.45 9.87
N ALA A 195 -0.45 -26.99 10.49
CA ALA A 195 0.34 -27.79 11.41
C ALA A 195 -0.58 -28.51 12.41
N GLY A 196 -0.35 -29.81 12.61
CA GLY A 196 -1.30 -30.72 13.25
C GLY A 196 -1.71 -30.36 14.68
N GLY A 197 -2.95 -30.71 15.05
CA GLY A 197 -3.41 -30.69 16.43
C GLY A 197 -4.93 -30.68 16.62
N GLN A 198 -5.52 -31.88 16.69
CA GLN A 198 -6.73 -32.23 17.45
C GLN A 198 -8.13 -31.80 16.93
N SER A 199 -8.85 -32.81 16.43
CA SER A 199 -10.24 -33.16 16.71
C SER A 199 -11.18 -32.09 17.29
N ALA A 200 -11.99 -31.43 16.44
CA ALA A 200 -13.34 -30.98 16.81
C ALA A 200 -14.14 -30.54 15.57
N GLY A 201 -15.30 -31.16 15.36
CA GLY A 201 -16.50 -30.51 14.81
C GLY A 201 -16.51 -30.03 13.35
N ARG A 202 -17.64 -30.25 12.68
CA ARG A 202 -18.01 -29.48 11.48
C ARG A 202 -18.02 -27.98 11.83
N GLY A 203 -16.98 -27.24 11.45
CA GLY A 203 -16.98 -25.78 11.59
C GLY A 203 -15.60 -25.12 11.52
N ARG A 204 -15.40 -24.35 10.43
CA ARG A 204 -14.47 -23.21 10.27
C ARG A 204 -12.96 -23.49 10.16
N LEU A 205 -12.47 -23.25 8.94
CA LEU A 205 -11.12 -22.75 8.65
C LEU A 205 -10.76 -21.61 9.63
N GLY A 206 -9.84 -21.86 10.56
CA GLY A 206 -9.31 -20.81 11.44
C GLY A 206 -8.54 -19.77 10.63
N ASN A 207 -8.90 -18.49 10.83
CA ASN A 207 -8.19 -17.26 10.41
C ASN A 207 -8.14 -16.82 8.93
N ASN A 208 -9.11 -17.21 8.09
CA ASN A 208 -9.26 -16.67 6.72
C ASN A 208 -10.01 -15.32 6.61
N VAL A 209 -10.26 -14.64 7.71
CA VAL A 209 -11.10 -13.43 7.76
C VAL A 209 -10.30 -12.21 7.28
N ILE A 210 -10.80 -11.56 6.22
CA ILE A 210 -10.23 -10.30 5.74
C ILE A 210 -10.80 -9.16 6.59
N HIS A 211 -9.93 -8.49 7.32
CA HIS A 211 -10.31 -7.35 8.16
C HIS A 211 -9.29 -6.22 7.97
N PHE A 212 -9.77 -5.11 7.42
CA PHE A 212 -8.97 -3.91 7.25
C PHE A 212 -9.10 -3.03 8.50
N GLN A 213 -7.97 -2.59 9.04
CA GLN A 213 -7.88 -1.69 10.18
C GLN A 213 -7.60 -0.27 9.72
N LEU A 214 -8.27 0.73 10.30
CA LEU A 214 -7.98 2.13 10.01
C LEU A 214 -6.59 2.48 10.56
N ILE A 215 -5.71 3.02 9.73
CA ILE A 215 -4.47 3.62 10.19
C ILE A 215 -4.82 4.93 10.91
N ASP A 216 -4.35 5.08 12.15
CA ASP A 216 -4.70 6.22 13.00
C ASP A 216 -4.33 7.56 12.32
N PRO A 217 -5.31 8.43 12.02
CA PRO A 217 -5.02 9.75 11.46
C PRO A 217 -4.11 10.60 12.36
N ALA A 218 -4.16 10.39 13.68
CA ALA A 218 -3.31 11.09 14.65
C ALA A 218 -1.85 10.64 14.61
N GLU A 219 -1.55 9.47 14.01
CA GLU A 219 -0.18 8.98 13.83
C GLU A 219 0.67 10.01 13.08
N TYR A 220 0.11 10.69 12.07
CA TYR A 220 0.83 11.76 11.36
C TYR A 220 1.09 12.99 12.22
N GLN A 221 0.11 13.39 13.03
CA GLN A 221 0.28 14.57 13.90
C GLN A 221 1.32 14.30 14.97
N THR A 222 1.37 13.07 15.48
CA THR A 222 2.41 12.62 16.41
C THR A 222 3.77 12.54 15.71
N TRP A 223 3.84 11.91 14.53
CA TRP A 223 5.05 11.86 13.70
C TRP A 223 5.58 13.27 13.39
N SER A 224 4.73 14.17 12.91
CA SER A 224 5.09 15.54 12.53
C SER A 224 5.64 16.32 13.73
N ARG A 225 4.98 16.24 14.90
CA ARG A 225 5.48 16.86 16.14
C ARG A 225 6.82 16.31 16.57
N ASN A 226 6.96 14.99 16.59
CA ASN A 226 8.20 14.32 16.99
C ASN A 226 9.36 14.70 16.06
N VAL A 227 9.12 14.66 14.75
CA VAL A 227 10.11 15.00 13.73
C VAL A 227 10.51 16.48 13.77
N MET A 228 9.55 17.39 13.97
CA MET A 228 9.84 18.82 14.11
C MET A 228 10.66 19.13 15.37
N SER A 229 10.46 18.38 16.45
CA SER A 229 11.24 18.52 17.70
C SER A 229 12.71 18.13 17.57
N LEU A 230 13.05 17.34 16.54
CA LEU A 230 14.41 16.88 16.25
C LEU A 230 15.19 17.84 15.36
N LEU A 231 14.53 18.87 14.80
CA LEU A 231 15.21 19.89 14.02
C LEU A 231 15.92 20.87 14.96
N PRO A 232 17.19 21.21 14.70
CA PRO A 232 17.88 22.22 15.49
C PRO A 232 17.10 23.55 15.40
N VAL A 233 16.77 24.13 16.56
CA VAL A 233 16.17 25.47 16.64
C VAL A 233 17.20 26.46 16.09
N ASN A 234 16.98 26.94 14.86
CA ASN A 234 17.80 28.00 14.29
C ASN A 234 17.51 29.32 15.03
N HIS A 235 18.35 29.65 16.02
CA HIS A 235 18.27 30.91 16.79
C HIS A 235 18.63 32.18 15.99
N ASN A 236 18.75 32.12 14.66
CA ASN A 236 19.30 33.23 13.86
C ASN A 236 18.30 34.11 13.09
N THR A 237 17.02 34.15 13.48
CA THR A 237 16.02 35.04 12.84
C THR A 237 15.62 36.28 13.67
N GLN A 238 16.43 36.70 14.66
CA GLN A 238 16.15 37.89 15.46
C GLN A 238 17.09 39.09 15.26
N GLN A 239 17.87 39.15 14.18
CA GLN A 239 18.65 40.36 13.85
C GLN A 239 18.58 40.71 12.38
N ARG A 240 17.44 41.26 11.94
CA ARG A 240 17.36 42.10 10.73
C ARG A 240 16.07 42.92 10.67
N GLN A 241 15.74 43.62 11.75
CA GLN A 241 14.89 44.81 11.71
C GLN A 241 15.38 45.79 12.78
N THR A 242 16.29 46.66 12.39
CA THR A 242 16.54 47.98 12.99
C THR A 242 16.86 48.92 11.86
#